data_AF-A0A512C5F0-F1
#
_entry.id   AF-A0A512C5F0-F1
#
_cell.length_a   1.000
_cell.length_b   1.000
_cell.length_c   1.000
_cell.angle_alpha   90.00
_cell.angle_beta   90.00
_cell.angle_gamma   90.00
#
_symmetry.space_group_name_H-M   'P 1'
#
loop_
_entity.id
_entity.type
_entity.pdbx_description
1 polymer ?
#
loop_
_entity_poly.entity_id
_entity_poly.type
_entity_poly.pdbx_seq_one_letter_code
_entity_poly.pdbx_strand_id
1 'polypeptide(L)'
;MPCFYFDVRDGVNFTPDEVGREFDSLEAAGRAAAKAAAEIGGDQLPNGDARRVTVKARNEQGQWMLTVTGTLEDHRGAPAPLSITPITREKRRIGALMKHVCSGQFPVLIMPDEPDASGRHPMVLTERTPRVKPS
;
A
#
# COMPACT_ATOMS: atom_id res chain seq x y z
N MET A 1 22.20 -21.65 3.17
CA MET A 1 21.52 -20.59 3.96
C MET A 1 20.60 -21.25 4.97
N PRO A 2 20.08 -20.59 6.02
CA PRO A 2 19.14 -21.24 6.93
C PRO A 2 17.85 -21.65 6.20
N CYS A 3 17.38 -22.87 6.48
CA CYS A 3 16.11 -23.40 5.94
C CYS A 3 14.94 -23.06 6.86
N PHE A 4 13.85 -22.56 6.26
CA PHE A 4 12.60 -22.24 6.94
C PHE A 4 11.45 -22.99 6.31
N TYR A 5 10.55 -23.52 7.13
CA TYR A 5 9.36 -24.23 6.69
C TYR A 5 8.12 -23.40 7.01
N PHE A 6 7.20 -23.25 6.05
CA PHE A 6 6.06 -22.33 6.14
C PHE A 6 4.74 -23.07 6.22
N ASP A 7 4.26 -23.29 7.44
CA ASP A 7 2.95 -23.88 7.66
C ASP A 7 1.86 -22.82 7.45
N VAL A 8 0.92 -23.09 6.54
CA VAL A 8 -0.16 -22.17 6.17
C VAL A 8 -1.47 -22.59 6.80
N ARG A 9 -2.20 -21.63 7.37
CA ARG A 9 -3.56 -21.79 7.86
C ARG A 9 -4.49 -20.81 7.19
N ASP A 10 -5.49 -21.33 6.51
CA ASP A 10 -6.51 -20.57 5.80
C ASP A 10 -7.91 -20.97 6.32
N GLY A 11 -8.43 -20.18 7.27
CA GLY A 11 -9.66 -20.51 7.98
C GLY A 11 -9.56 -21.87 8.71
N VAL A 12 -10.32 -22.86 8.22
CA VAL A 12 -10.30 -24.24 8.73
C VAL A 12 -9.23 -25.12 8.07
N ASN A 13 -8.71 -24.70 6.91
CA ASN A 13 -7.71 -25.46 6.18
C ASN A 13 -6.33 -25.22 6.79
N PHE A 14 -5.55 -26.29 6.90
CA PHE A 14 -4.17 -26.25 7.34
C PHE A 14 -3.31 -27.05 6.35
N THR A 15 -2.24 -26.42 5.86
CA THR A 15 -1.30 -27.01 4.92
C THR A 15 0.11 -26.91 5.51
N PRO A 16 0.68 -28.02 6.00
CA PRO A 16 2.05 -28.01 6.48
C PRO A 16 3.04 -27.97 5.31
N ASP A 17 4.21 -27.36 5.53
CA ASP A 17 5.32 -27.36 4.57
C ASP A 17 6.43 -28.30 5.04
N GLU A 18 6.69 -29.33 4.24
CA GLU A 18 7.67 -30.39 4.51
C GLU A 18 8.99 -30.18 3.76
N VAL A 19 8.99 -29.33 2.73
CA VAL A 19 10.19 -29.08 1.91
C VAL A 19 11.03 -27.98 2.55
N GLY A 20 10.37 -26.92 2.99
CA GLY A 20 11.04 -25.71 3.45
C GLY A 20 11.78 -25.01 2.31
N ARG A 21 12.30 -23.82 2.62
CA ARG A 21 13.01 -22.97 1.66
C ARG A 21 14.12 -22.20 2.36
N GLU A 22 15.24 -22.06 1.67
CA GLU A 22 16.40 -21.33 2.15
C GLU A 22 16.19 -19.81 2.03
N PHE A 23 16.55 -19.07 3.09
CA PHE A 23 16.54 -17.61 3.09
C PHE A 23 17.80 -17.06 3.75
N ASP A 24 18.26 -15.88 3.32
CA ASP A 24 19.43 -15.22 3.91
C ASP A 24 19.23 -14.81 5.38
N SER A 25 17.98 -14.56 5.77
CA SER A 25 17.63 -14.10 7.11
C SER A 25 16.15 -14.36 7.45
N LEU A 26 15.82 -14.29 8.75
CA LEU A 26 14.43 -14.37 9.23
C LEU A 26 13.55 -13.26 8.64
N GLU A 27 14.12 -12.07 8.44
CA GLU A 27 13.51 -10.93 7.76
C GLU A 27 13.10 -11.27 6.31
N ALA A 28 14.00 -11.90 5.55
CA ALA A 28 13.70 -12.34 4.18
C ALA A 28 12.62 -13.42 4.14
N ALA A 29 12.69 -14.39 5.07
CA ALA A 29 11.65 -15.39 5.28
C ALA A 29 10.30 -14.73 5.64
N GLY A 30 10.30 -13.68 6.45
CA GLY A 30 9.09 -12.96 6.83
C GLY A 30 8.43 -12.21 5.68
N ARG A 31 9.21 -11.57 4.81
CA ARG A 31 8.68 -10.98 3.56
C ARG A 31 8.06 -12.04 2.66
N ALA A 32 8.69 -13.20 2.54
CA ALA A 32 8.13 -14.31 1.76
C ALA A 32 6.84 -14.86 2.38
N ALA A 33 6.78 -15.01 3.71
CA ALA A 33 5.57 -15.42 4.42
C ALA A 33 4.41 -14.42 4.25
N ALA A 34 4.69 -13.12 4.33
CA ALA A 34 3.70 -12.06 4.10
C ALA A 34 3.18 -12.07 2.66
N LYS A 35 4.07 -12.22 1.68
CA LYS A 35 3.70 -12.36 0.27
C LYS A 35 2.77 -13.57 0.07
N ALA A 36 3.14 -14.73 0.63
CA ALA A 36 2.31 -15.93 0.56
C ALA A 36 0.93 -15.72 1.20
N ALA A 37 0.85 -15.09 2.38
CA ALA A 37 -0.42 -14.80 3.04
C ALA A 37 -1.34 -13.91 2.17
N ALA A 38 -0.78 -12.91 1.50
CA ALA A 38 -1.52 -12.01 0.61
C ALA A 38 -1.99 -12.72 -0.68
N GLU A 39 -1.13 -13.52 -1.31
CA GLU A 39 -1.48 -14.30 -2.51
C GLU A 39 -2.63 -15.26 -2.21
N ILE A 40 -2.52 -16.04 -1.13
CA ILE A 40 -3.55 -17.00 -0.71
C ILE A 40 -4.85 -16.31 -0.30
N GLY A 41 -4.75 -15.18 0.42
CA GLY A 41 -5.92 -14.39 0.80
C GLY A 41 -6.65 -13.78 -0.41
N GLY A 42 -5.90 -13.44 -1.47
CA GLY A 42 -6.45 -12.83 -2.69
C GLY A 42 -7.18 -13.81 -3.60
N ASP A 43 -6.67 -15.03 -3.77
CA ASP A 43 -7.27 -16.06 -4.63
C ASP A 43 -8.72 -16.42 -4.22
N GLN A 44 -9.06 -16.28 -2.94
CA GLN A 44 -10.36 -16.69 -2.39
C GLN A 44 -11.25 -15.52 -1.93
N LEU A 45 -10.94 -14.29 -2.34
CA LEU A 45 -11.74 -13.10 -2.02
C LEU A 45 -13.01 -12.83 -2.89
N PRO A 46 -13.42 -13.61 -3.92
CA PRO A 46 -14.51 -13.18 -4.80
C PRO A 46 -15.90 -13.14 -4.13
N ASN A 47 -16.08 -13.79 -2.97
CA ASN A 47 -17.36 -13.88 -2.27
C ASN A 47 -17.61 -12.74 -1.25
N GLY A 48 -16.69 -11.79 -1.10
CA GLY A 48 -16.92 -10.58 -0.27
C GLY A 48 -16.79 -10.79 1.25
N ASP A 49 -16.38 -11.97 1.71
CA ASP A 49 -16.04 -12.21 3.11
C ASP A 49 -14.58 -11.85 3.41
N ALA A 50 -14.37 -11.18 4.56
CA ALA A 50 -13.04 -10.94 5.10
C ALA A 50 -12.33 -12.28 5.34
N ARG A 51 -11.16 -12.47 4.73
CA ARG A 51 -10.38 -13.70 4.88
C ARG A 51 -9.11 -13.46 5.65
N ARG A 52 -8.89 -14.29 6.68
CA ARG A 52 -7.67 -14.29 7.49
C ARG A 52 -6.82 -15.51 7.15
N VAL A 53 -5.61 -15.26 6.67
CA VAL A 53 -4.58 -16.27 6.40
C VAL A 53 -3.43 -16.09 7.37
N THR A 54 -3.01 -17.17 8.01
CA THR A 54 -1.85 -17.19 8.92
C THR A 54 -0.77 -18.08 8.36
N VAL A 55 0.44 -17.56 8.22
CA VAL A 55 1.63 -18.31 7.82
C VAL A 55 2.59 -18.34 8.98
N LYS A 56 3.00 -19.55 9.40
CA LYS A 56 3.94 -19.74 10.50
C LYS A 56 5.24 -20.32 9.96
N ALA A 57 6.36 -19.67 10.27
CA ALA A 57 7.67 -20.15 9.89
C ALA A 57 8.33 -20.88 11.06
N ARG A 58 8.81 -22.10 10.81
CA ARG A 58 9.67 -22.87 11.72
C ARG A 58 11.07 -23.03 11.14
N ASN A 59 12.07 -23.11 12.01
CA ASN A 59 13.44 -23.45 11.60
C ASN A 59 13.61 -24.97 11.45
N GLU A 60 14.82 -25.41 11.07
CA GLU A 60 15.21 -26.82 10.94
C GLU A 60 15.05 -27.63 12.24
N GLN A 61 15.08 -26.98 13.39
CA GLN A 61 14.87 -27.60 14.69
C GLN A 61 13.38 -27.72 15.06
N GLY A 62 12.47 -27.29 14.17
CA GLY A 62 11.03 -27.28 14.41
C GLY A 62 10.56 -26.16 15.34
N GLN A 63 11.43 -25.21 15.69
CA GLN A 63 11.07 -24.08 16.54
C GLN A 63 10.37 -23.00 15.73
N TRP A 64 9.25 -22.48 16.25
CA TRP A 64 8.55 -21.35 15.66
C TRP A 64 9.37 -20.07 15.79
N MET A 65 9.76 -19.50 14.64
CA MET A 65 10.56 -18.28 14.58
C MET A 65 9.69 -17.06 14.26
N LEU A 66 8.63 -17.25 13.48
CA LEU A 66 7.77 -16.16 12.99
C LEU A 66 6.33 -16.62 12.80
N THR A 67 5.40 -15.71 13.03
CA THR A 67 4.00 -15.85 12.58
C THR A 67 3.60 -14.58 11.87
N VAL A 68 3.12 -14.73 10.64
CA VAL A 68 2.55 -13.64 9.84
C VAL A 68 1.06 -13.91 9.68
N THR A 69 0.24 -12.91 9.93
CA THR A 69 -1.20 -13.01 9.69
C THR A 69 -1.61 -11.88 8.75
N GLY A 70 -2.20 -12.24 7.62
CA GLY A 70 -2.82 -11.32 6.68
C GLY A 70 -4.33 -11.42 6.79
N THR A 71 -4.99 -10.27 6.83
CA THR A 71 -6.44 -10.17 6.65
C THR A 71 -6.68 -9.38 5.37
N LEU A 72 -7.46 -9.94 4.45
CA LEU A 72 -7.91 -9.25 3.24
C LEU A 72 -9.42 -9.05 3.31
N GLU A 73 -9.86 -7.87 2.89
CA GLU A 73 -11.26 -7.43 2.90
C GLU A 73 -11.57 -6.74 1.57
N ASP A 74 -12.70 -7.10 0.93
CA ASP A 74 -13.17 -6.47 -0.31
C ASP A 74 -14.25 -5.44 0.01
N HIS A 75 -13.91 -4.15 -0.08
CA HIS A 75 -14.87 -3.05 0.09
C HIS A 75 -15.30 -2.52 -1.28
N ARG A 76 -16.35 -3.11 -1.86
CA ARG A 76 -16.94 -2.58 -3.09
C ARG A 76 -17.68 -1.28 -2.80
N GLY A 77 -17.12 -0.17 -3.29
CA GLY A 77 -17.85 1.09 -3.35
C GLY A 77 -19.01 0.98 -4.35
N ALA A 78 -20.23 1.34 -3.93
CA ALA A 78 -21.32 1.52 -4.89
C ALA A 78 -20.88 2.61 -5.90
N PRO A 79 -20.98 2.38 -7.22
CA PRO A 79 -20.75 3.46 -8.17
C PRO A 79 -21.73 4.59 -7.84
N ALA A 80 -21.24 5.82 -7.76
CA ALA A 80 -22.11 6.98 -7.60
C ALA A 80 -23.24 6.86 -8.63
N PRO A 81 -24.52 7.04 -8.23
CA PRO A 81 -25.60 6.99 -9.19
C PRO A 81 -25.26 7.97 -10.30
N LEU A 82 -25.20 7.48 -11.54
CA LEU A 82 -25.03 8.33 -12.69
C LEU A 82 -26.24 9.28 -12.68
N SER A 83 -26.03 10.50 -12.19
CA SER A 83 -26.97 11.59 -12.33
C SER A 83 -27.08 11.88 -13.82
N ILE A 84 -27.96 11.15 -14.50
CA ILE A 84 -28.43 11.52 -15.84
C ILE A 84 -29.28 12.76 -15.61
N THR A 85 -28.64 13.93 -15.54
CA THR A 85 -29.37 15.18 -15.66
C THR A 85 -29.95 15.20 -17.07
N PRO A 86 -31.28 15.30 -17.25
CA PRO A 86 -31.82 15.58 -18.56
C PRO A 86 -31.19 16.88 -19.03
N ILE A 87 -30.52 16.83 -20.17
CA ILE A 87 -30.00 18.01 -20.87
C ILE A 87 -31.17 18.93 -21.18
N THR A 88 -31.46 19.88 -20.29
CA THR A 88 -32.39 20.96 -20.58
C THR A 88 -31.80 21.74 -21.75
N ARG A 89 -32.51 21.69 -22.88
CA ARG A 89 -32.25 22.46 -24.09
C ARG A 89 -32.42 23.95 -23.76
N GLU A 90 -31.40 24.57 -23.20
CA GLU A 90 -31.26 26.03 -23.15
C GLU A 90 -29.87 26.40 -23.67
N LYS A 91 -29.87 27.25 -24.68
CA LYS A 91 -28.80 27.48 -25.64
C LYS A 91 -27.88 28.61 -25.16
N ARG A 92 -26.57 28.41 -25.35
CA ARG A 92 -25.49 29.40 -25.60
C ARG A 92 -24.62 29.85 -24.42
N ARG A 93 -23.30 29.76 -24.70
CA ARG A 93 -22.13 30.34 -24.02
C ARG A 93 -21.82 29.62 -22.70
N ILE A 94 -20.67 29.00 -22.47
CA ILE A 94 -19.31 29.38 -22.83
C ILE A 94 -18.49 28.09 -22.96
N GLY A 95 -17.87 27.87 -24.12
CA GLY A 95 -16.81 26.89 -24.25
C GLY A 95 -15.54 27.44 -23.63
N ALA A 96 -15.06 26.82 -22.55
CA ALA A 96 -13.65 26.77 -22.15
C ALA A 96 -13.53 26.17 -20.74
N LEU A 97 -13.43 24.84 -20.62
CA LEU A 97 -12.48 24.20 -19.69
C LEU A 97 -12.40 22.69 -19.92
N MET A 98 -12.15 22.25 -21.15
CA MET A 98 -11.81 20.85 -21.42
C MET A 98 -10.49 20.80 -22.17
N LYS A 99 -9.41 20.97 -21.40
CA LYS A 99 -8.03 20.62 -21.73
C LYS A 99 -7.31 20.56 -20.40
N HIS A 100 -6.62 19.44 -20.15
CA HIS A 100 -5.85 19.06 -18.94
C HIS A 100 -6.48 18.04 -17.98
N VAL A 101 -7.02 16.93 -18.49
CA VAL A 101 -6.91 15.64 -17.77
C VAL A 101 -6.60 14.53 -18.78
N CYS A 102 -5.52 14.74 -19.54
CA CYS A 102 -4.85 13.72 -20.36
C CYS A 102 -3.35 14.03 -20.35
N SER A 103 -2.76 14.03 -19.16
CA SER A 103 -1.32 13.79 -19.01
C SER A 103 -1.17 13.06 -17.70
N GLY A 104 -0.77 11.79 -17.80
CA GLY A 104 -0.48 10.93 -16.67
C GLY A 104 0.69 11.47 -15.86
N GLN A 105 0.40 12.43 -14.98
CA GLN A 105 1.33 12.93 -13.99
C GLN A 105 0.71 12.65 -12.62
N PHE A 106 1.01 11.47 -12.07
CA PHE A 106 0.87 11.27 -10.64
C PHE A 106 1.82 12.26 -9.95
N PRO A 107 1.37 13.11 -9.02
CA PRO A 107 2.30 13.81 -8.17
C PRO A 107 2.99 12.76 -7.30
N VAL A 108 4.31 12.62 -7.47
CA VAL A 108 5.18 11.97 -6.49
C VAL A 108 4.96 12.72 -5.18
N LEU A 109 4.32 12.08 -4.22
CA LEU A 109 4.24 12.57 -2.86
C LEU A 109 5.65 12.42 -2.28
N ILE A 110 6.47 13.45 -2.46
CA ILE A 110 7.74 13.59 -1.74
C ILE A 110 7.34 13.69 -0.27
N MET A 111 7.60 12.63 0.49
CA MET A 111 7.52 12.70 1.94
C MET A 111 8.52 13.77 2.41
N PRO A 112 8.13 14.68 3.32
CA PRO A 112 9.11 15.52 3.98
C PRO A 112 10.08 14.61 4.75
N ASP A 113 11.37 14.79 4.48
CA ASP A 113 12.48 14.20 5.22
C ASP A 113 12.23 14.35 6.73
N GLU A 114 12.15 13.23 7.45
CA GLU A 114 12.07 13.25 8.91
C GLU A 114 13.29 14.02 9.44
N PRO A 115 13.10 15.07 10.25
CA PRO A 115 14.23 15.75 10.84
C PRO A 115 14.94 14.80 11.81
N ASP A 116 16.20 14.47 11.47
CA ASP A 116 17.14 13.81 12.36
C ASP A 116 17.10 14.43 13.75
N ALA A 117 17.12 13.57 14.78
CA ALA A 117 17.03 13.93 16.21
C ALA A 117 18.28 14.67 16.74
N SER A 118 18.93 15.48 15.91
CA SER A 118 20.06 16.33 16.22
C SER A 118 19.64 17.78 16.04
N GLY A 119 19.00 18.34 17.07
CA GLY A 119 18.46 19.70 17.12
C GLY A 119 19.50 20.81 16.89
N ARG A 120 19.89 21.02 15.62
CA ARG A 120 20.69 22.16 15.17
C ARG A 120 19.91 22.91 14.10
N HIS A 121 19.26 23.99 14.52
CA HIS A 121 18.73 25.01 13.61
C HIS A 121 19.87 25.61 12.77
N PRO A 122 19.82 25.58 11.43
CA PRO A 122 20.60 26.51 10.64
C PRO A 122 19.99 27.92 10.76
N MET A 123 20.82 28.89 11.13
CA MET A 123 20.46 30.31 11.10
C MET A 123 20.05 30.71 9.68
N VAL A 124 18.79 31.10 9.50
CA VAL A 124 18.33 31.77 8.28
C VAL A 124 18.80 33.23 8.37
N LEU A 125 19.86 33.56 7.63
CA LEU A 125 20.28 34.93 7.40
C LEU A 125 19.16 35.71 6.70
N THR A 126 18.83 36.84 7.29
CA THR A 126 17.94 37.86 6.75
C THR A 126 18.58 38.52 5.53
N GLU A 127 17.92 38.50 4.38
CA GLU A 127 18.21 39.45 3.30
C GLU A 127 16.98 40.31 2.99
N ARG A 128 17.11 41.60 3.32
CA ARG A 128 16.14 42.66 3.05
C ARG A 128 16.20 43.03 1.57
N THR A 129 15.10 42.90 0.84
CA THR A 129 14.98 43.43 -0.52
C THR A 129 14.65 44.95 -0.47
N PRO A 130 15.35 45.81 -1.24
CA PRO A 130 15.09 47.24 -1.23
C PRO A 130 13.85 47.61 -2.06
N ARG A 131 13.14 48.61 -1.52
CA ARG A 131 11.91 49.23 -2.03
C ARG A 131 12.24 50.12 -3.22
N VAL A 132 11.68 49.83 -4.41
CA VAL A 132 11.67 50.77 -5.55
C VAL A 132 10.29 51.39 -5.65
N LYS A 133 10.20 52.73 -5.57
CA LYS A 133 8.98 53.50 -5.80
C LYS A 133 8.83 53.77 -7.32
N PRO A 134 7.63 53.68 -7.89
CA PRO A 134 7.37 54.22 -9.23
C PRO A 134 7.16 55.74 -9.17
N SER A 135 7.55 56.40 -10.26
CA SER A 135 7.52 57.85 -10.53
C SER A 135 6.13 58.46 -10.57
#